data_AF-A0A2P1QWF2-F1
#
_entry.id   AF-A0A2P1QWF2-F1
#
_cell.length_a   1.000
_cell.length_b   1.000
_cell.length_c   1.000
_cell.angle_alpha   90.00
_cell.angle_beta   90.00
_cell.angle_gamma   90.00
#
_symmetry.space_group_name_H-M   'P 1'
#
loop_
_entity.id
_entity.type
_entity.pdbx_description
1 polymer ?
#
loop_
_entity_poly.entity_id
_entity_poly.type
_entity_poly.pdbx_seq_one_letter_code
_entity_poly.pdbx_strand_id
1 'polypeptide(L)'
;MPISITQKAVSIISKGCQKELNEFERIGNHLHKNSNDLIHCIHFQYSRWNSKQNGEFTVNLAVVSASLYKFWTGNPLPKNPASVLWPIQIRIGNLLPEKFDKWWEIQPNTNLNPIKEEIIEKLRAYAFSFFSKYNSIDDIFEELKLDKVVPGIFEYQRPLLLAMIYKLKQNERESIKQIQKAFNEFRDFRSQEIVLLLANRLCIDTNLIK
;
A
#
# COMPACT_ATOMS: atom_id res chain seq x y z
N MET A 1 -8.54 -1.33 -27.75
CA MET A 1 -9.84 -1.01 -27.14
C MET A 1 -9.90 0.49 -26.87
N PRO A 2 -11.03 1.19 -27.09
CA PRO A 2 -11.13 2.62 -26.78
C PRO A 2 -11.04 2.85 -25.26
N ILE A 3 -10.24 3.84 -24.88
CA ILE A 3 -10.03 4.26 -23.48
C ILE A 3 -11.37 4.74 -22.90
N SER A 4 -11.75 4.23 -21.71
CA SER A 4 -13.00 4.63 -21.05
C SER A 4 -12.97 6.10 -20.63
N ILE A 5 -14.14 6.74 -20.48
CA ILE A 5 -14.18 8.12 -20.00
C ILE A 5 -13.53 8.30 -18.62
N THR A 6 -13.64 7.29 -17.75
CA THR A 6 -13.02 7.31 -16.42
C THR A 6 -11.49 7.28 -16.52
N GLN A 7 -10.93 6.48 -17.43
CA GLN A 7 -9.48 6.45 -17.66
C GLN A 7 -8.96 7.79 -18.19
N LYS A 8 -9.70 8.45 -19.10
CA LYS A 8 -9.36 9.80 -19.58
C LYS A 8 -9.42 10.82 -18.45
N ALA A 9 -10.49 10.79 -17.65
CA ALA A 9 -10.68 11.70 -16.53
C ALA A 9 -9.57 11.55 -15.48
N VAL A 10 -9.27 10.32 -15.05
CA VAL A 10 -8.19 10.04 -14.09
C VAL A 10 -6.82 10.44 -14.66
N SER A 11 -6.58 10.29 -15.96
CA SER A 11 -5.33 10.78 -16.57
C SER A 11 -5.19 12.30 -16.45
N ILE A 12 -6.26 13.06 -16.66
CA ILE A 12 -6.27 14.52 -16.50
C ILE A 12 -6.11 14.90 -15.03
N ILE A 13 -6.90 14.28 -14.15
CA ILE A 13 -6.92 14.56 -12.71
C ILE A 13 -5.56 14.25 -12.07
N SER A 14 -5.00 13.05 -12.30
CA SER A 14 -3.69 12.66 -11.74
C SER A 14 -2.57 13.59 -12.21
N LYS A 15 -2.60 14.03 -13.48
CA LYS A 15 -1.64 15.03 -13.99
C LYS A 15 -1.83 16.39 -13.31
N GLY A 16 -3.07 16.81 -13.07
CA GLY A 16 -3.36 18.03 -12.31
C GLY A 16 -2.87 17.95 -10.87
N CYS A 17 -3.13 16.82 -10.18
CA CYS A 17 -2.65 16.58 -8.82
C CYS A 17 -1.12 16.60 -8.75
N GLN A 18 -0.42 15.99 -9.71
CA GLN A 18 1.05 16.00 -9.73
C GLN A 18 1.63 17.42 -9.83
N LYS A 19 1.02 18.33 -10.59
CA LYS A 19 1.48 19.71 -10.69
C LYS A 19 1.41 20.45 -9.34
N GLU A 20 0.41 20.11 -8.54
CA GLU A 20 0.09 20.74 -7.25
C GLU A 20 0.76 20.05 -6.05
N LEU A 21 1.19 18.80 -6.23
CA LEU A 21 1.93 17.96 -5.28
C LEU A 21 3.28 17.64 -5.90
N ASN A 22 4.11 18.67 -6.06
CA ASN A 22 5.33 18.65 -6.86
C ASN A 22 6.42 17.71 -6.31
N GLU A 23 6.32 17.30 -5.05
CA GLU A 23 7.18 16.31 -4.43
C GLU A 23 6.88 14.86 -4.86
N PHE A 24 5.75 14.65 -5.55
CA PHE A 24 5.39 13.36 -6.12
C PHE A 24 5.70 13.29 -7.61
N GLU A 25 6.31 12.19 -8.02
CA GLU A 25 6.51 11.81 -9.41
C GLU A 25 5.32 11.00 -9.94
N ARG A 26 4.97 11.20 -11.21
CA ARG A 26 3.85 10.49 -11.86
C ARG A 26 4.33 9.36 -12.75
N ILE A 27 3.80 8.17 -12.52
CA ILE A 27 3.99 7.00 -13.39
C ILE A 27 2.62 6.41 -13.78
N GLY A 28 2.34 6.36 -15.09
CA GLY A 28 0.99 6.10 -15.56
C GLY A 28 0.02 7.13 -15.01
N ASN A 29 -1.04 6.69 -14.32
CA ASN A 29 -2.01 7.56 -13.65
C ASN A 29 -1.85 7.61 -12.13
N HIS A 30 -0.71 7.17 -11.60
CA HIS A 30 -0.45 7.11 -10.17
C HIS A 30 0.71 8.03 -9.80
N LEU A 31 0.75 8.44 -8.54
CA LEU A 31 1.80 9.30 -8.02
C LEU A 31 2.60 8.54 -6.98
N HIS A 32 3.89 8.83 -6.88
CA HIS A 32 4.75 8.24 -5.89
C HIS A 32 5.88 9.19 -5.48
N LYS A 33 6.41 9.00 -4.27
CA LYS A 33 7.54 9.76 -3.73
C LYS A 33 8.38 8.84 -2.87
N ASN A 34 9.71 8.91 -3.03
CA ASN A 34 10.62 8.20 -2.14
C ASN A 34 10.69 8.90 -0.77
N SER A 35 10.67 8.12 0.31
CA SER A 35 10.83 8.58 1.69
C SER A 35 11.72 7.58 2.43
N ASN A 36 13.00 7.93 2.61
CA ASN A 36 14.05 7.04 3.10
C ASN A 36 14.06 5.67 2.37
N ASP A 37 13.73 4.60 3.09
CA ASP A 37 13.67 3.22 2.61
C ASP A 37 12.24 2.77 2.22
N LEU A 38 11.31 3.73 2.17
CA LEU A 38 9.91 3.56 1.79
C LEU A 38 9.55 4.40 0.55
N ILE A 39 8.40 4.08 -0.03
CA ILE A 39 7.80 4.81 -1.14
C ILE A 39 6.35 5.11 -0.78
N HIS A 40 5.99 6.39 -0.73
CA HIS A 40 4.62 6.85 -0.56
C HIS A 40 3.93 6.86 -1.93
N CYS A 41 2.77 6.24 -2.04
CA CYS A 41 2.06 6.05 -3.29
C CYS A 41 0.62 6.58 -3.18
N ILE A 42 0.17 7.29 -4.22
CA ILE A 42 -1.20 7.72 -4.43
C ILE A 42 -1.72 6.98 -5.66
N HIS A 43 -2.61 6.02 -5.44
CA HIS A 43 -3.13 5.12 -6.47
C HIS A 43 -4.59 5.42 -6.78
N PHE A 44 -4.83 5.89 -8.00
CA PHE A 44 -6.16 6.14 -8.55
C PHE A 44 -6.78 4.83 -9.03
N GLN A 45 -7.61 4.21 -8.20
CA GLN A 45 -8.23 2.91 -8.47
C GLN A 45 -9.57 3.08 -9.20
N TYR A 46 -9.69 2.45 -10.36
CA TYR A 46 -10.97 2.34 -11.07
C TYR A 46 -11.91 1.32 -10.42
N SER A 47 -13.22 1.57 -10.50
CA SER A 47 -14.21 0.53 -10.22
C SER A 47 -14.19 -0.52 -11.33
N ARG A 48 -14.39 -1.78 -10.94
CA ARG A 48 -14.50 -2.91 -11.88
C ARG A 48 -15.78 -2.86 -12.72
N TRP A 49 -16.74 -2.04 -12.32
CA TRP A 49 -18.04 -1.88 -12.97
C TRP A 49 -18.09 -0.73 -13.99
N ASN A 50 -16.94 -0.12 -14.28
CA ASN A 50 -16.86 0.97 -15.24
C ASN A 50 -17.21 0.49 -16.66
N SER A 51 -17.98 1.30 -17.37
CA SER A 51 -18.28 1.12 -18.79
C SER A 51 -17.47 2.11 -19.65
N LYS A 52 -17.74 2.16 -20.95
CA LYS A 52 -17.13 3.18 -21.82
C LYS A 52 -17.71 4.58 -21.56
N GLN A 53 -18.98 4.67 -21.12
CA GLN A 53 -19.72 5.93 -21.02
C GLN A 53 -19.97 6.40 -19.57
N ASN A 54 -19.70 5.57 -18.57
CA ASN A 54 -19.81 5.94 -17.17
C ASN A 54 -18.87 5.09 -16.31
N GLY A 55 -18.56 5.60 -15.13
CA GLY A 55 -17.82 4.84 -14.14
C GLY A 55 -17.40 5.72 -12.99
N GLU A 56 -16.60 5.16 -12.11
CA GLU A 56 -16.15 5.80 -10.90
C GLU A 56 -14.71 5.37 -10.59
N PHE A 57 -14.07 6.15 -9.74
CA PHE A 57 -12.77 5.82 -9.20
C PHE A 57 -12.65 6.28 -7.74
N THR A 58 -11.70 5.71 -7.02
CA THR A 58 -11.28 6.17 -5.70
C THR A 58 -9.78 6.42 -5.67
N VAL A 59 -9.29 6.92 -4.54
CA VAL A 59 -7.86 7.12 -4.29
C VAL A 59 -7.45 6.27 -3.09
N ASN A 60 -6.49 5.38 -3.32
CA ASN A 60 -5.78 4.66 -2.27
C ASN A 60 -4.46 5.36 -1.96
N LEU A 61 -4.09 5.37 -0.69
CA LEU A 61 -2.77 5.73 -0.22
C LEU A 61 -2.06 4.45 0.18
N ALA A 62 -0.79 4.33 -0.20
CA ALA A 62 0.02 3.19 0.16
C ALA A 62 1.43 3.59 0.56
N VAL A 63 2.01 2.83 1.49
CA VAL A 63 3.41 2.92 1.88
C VAL A 63 4.05 1.58 1.52
N VAL A 64 5.04 1.65 0.64
CA VAL A 64 5.65 0.49 0.00
C VAL A 64 7.11 0.39 0.40
N SER A 65 7.60 -0.82 0.65
CA SER A 65 9.02 -1.10 0.83
C SER A 65 9.50 -2.13 -0.17
N ALA A 66 10.55 -1.80 -0.94
CA ALA A 66 11.15 -2.72 -1.89
C ALA A 66 11.68 -3.99 -1.21
N SER A 67 12.31 -3.84 -0.05
CA SER A 67 12.88 -4.94 0.73
C SER A 67 11.81 -5.88 1.27
N LEU A 68 10.77 -5.32 1.91
CA LEU A 68 9.67 -6.14 2.41
C LEU A 68 8.91 -6.82 1.25
N TYR A 69 8.69 -6.12 0.14
CA TYR A 69 8.04 -6.69 -1.05
C TYR A 69 8.85 -7.88 -1.61
N LYS A 70 10.18 -7.75 -1.66
CA LYS A 70 11.07 -8.81 -2.11
C LYS A 70 11.01 -10.04 -1.20
N PHE A 71 11.02 -9.86 0.11
CA PHE A 71 10.84 -10.98 1.03
C PHE A 71 9.47 -11.65 0.90
N TRP A 72 8.41 -10.84 0.75
CA TRP A 72 7.04 -11.36 0.65
C TRP A 72 6.74 -12.08 -0.66
N THR A 73 7.31 -11.63 -1.78
CA THR A 73 6.96 -12.15 -3.11
C THR A 73 8.08 -12.97 -3.76
N GLY A 74 9.32 -12.82 -3.31
CA GLY A 74 10.51 -13.33 -3.99
C GLY A 74 10.92 -12.52 -5.22
N ASN A 75 10.20 -11.45 -5.57
CA ASN A 75 10.41 -10.66 -6.78
C ASN A 75 10.93 -9.25 -6.46
N PRO A 76 11.68 -8.60 -7.37
CA PRO A 76 11.99 -7.18 -7.24
C PRO A 76 10.70 -6.35 -7.31
N LEU A 77 10.73 -5.16 -6.70
CA LEU A 77 9.61 -4.23 -6.76
C LEU A 77 9.30 -3.86 -8.23
N PRO A 78 8.02 -3.83 -8.66
CA PRO A 78 7.67 -3.39 -9.99
C PRO A 78 8.09 -1.95 -10.27
N LYS A 79 8.29 -1.60 -11.55
CA LYS A 79 8.61 -0.23 -11.97
C LYS A 79 7.58 0.80 -11.48
N ASN A 80 6.31 0.41 -11.39
CA ASN A 80 5.26 1.24 -10.80
C ASN A 80 4.99 0.76 -9.36
N PRO A 81 5.53 1.44 -8.33
CA PRO A 81 5.34 1.02 -6.94
C PRO A 81 3.88 1.13 -6.48
N ALA A 82 3.08 2.01 -7.10
CA ALA A 82 1.67 2.16 -6.78
C ALA A 82 0.81 0.97 -7.24
N SER A 83 1.34 -0.01 -8.00
CA SER A 83 0.57 -1.18 -8.43
C SER A 83 0.53 -2.32 -7.41
N VAL A 84 1.36 -2.29 -6.36
CA VAL A 84 1.43 -3.38 -5.37
C VAL A 84 0.69 -3.07 -4.07
N LEU A 85 0.61 -1.78 -3.68
CA LEU A 85 -0.13 -1.28 -2.52
C LEU A 85 0.14 -2.05 -1.21
N TRP A 86 1.40 -2.39 -0.94
CA TRP A 86 1.79 -3.23 0.20
C TRP A 86 3.14 -2.74 0.79
N PRO A 87 3.36 -2.77 2.11
CA PRO A 87 2.51 -3.39 3.13
C PRO A 87 1.33 -2.58 3.64
N ILE A 88 1.47 -1.26 3.73
CA ILE A 88 0.43 -0.42 4.33
C ILE A 88 -0.40 0.19 3.22
N GLN A 89 -1.71 0.09 3.33
CA GLN A 89 -2.63 0.75 2.41
C GLN A 89 -3.93 1.16 3.09
N ILE A 90 -4.49 2.28 2.63
CA ILE A 90 -5.78 2.79 3.08
C ILE A 90 -6.47 3.56 1.96
N ARG A 91 -7.79 3.44 1.85
CA ARG A 91 -8.58 4.33 0.97
C ARG A 91 -8.68 5.70 1.60
N ILE A 92 -8.54 6.77 0.81
CA ILE A 92 -8.62 8.13 1.34
C ILE A 92 -9.94 8.40 2.05
N GLY A 93 -11.04 7.77 1.62
CA GLY A 93 -12.35 7.84 2.27
C GLY A 93 -12.31 7.49 3.76
N ASN A 94 -11.51 6.49 4.14
CA ASN A 94 -11.36 6.05 5.53
C ASN A 94 -10.60 7.06 6.42
N LEU A 95 -9.93 8.04 5.81
CA LEU A 95 -9.24 9.13 6.52
C LEU A 95 -10.12 10.38 6.66
N LEU A 96 -11.24 10.46 5.95
CA LEU A 96 -12.15 11.60 6.03
C LEU A 96 -12.88 11.62 7.39
N PRO A 97 -13.35 12.78 7.87
CA PRO A 97 -14.04 12.89 9.16
C PRO A 97 -15.26 11.97 9.26
N GLU A 98 -15.99 11.82 8.16
CA GLU A 98 -17.17 10.96 8.06
C GLU A 98 -16.82 9.47 7.92
N LYS A 99 -15.56 9.15 7.60
CA LYS A 99 -15.02 7.79 7.40
C LYS A 99 -15.78 6.93 6.39
N PHE A 100 -16.37 7.54 5.36
CA PHE A 100 -17.06 6.83 4.29
C PHE A 100 -16.16 6.58 3.08
N ASP A 101 -16.36 5.43 2.42
CA ASP A 101 -15.66 5.11 1.17
C ASP A 101 -16.08 6.09 0.08
N LYS A 102 -15.15 6.98 -0.31
CA LYS A 102 -15.39 8.05 -1.28
C LYS A 102 -15.05 7.55 -2.68
N TRP A 103 -16.05 7.59 -3.55
CA TRP A 103 -15.93 7.36 -4.98
C TRP A 103 -16.35 8.62 -5.75
N TRP A 104 -15.58 8.96 -6.79
CA TRP A 104 -15.89 10.05 -7.70
C TRP A 104 -16.48 9.49 -8.99
N GLU A 105 -17.73 9.85 -9.26
CA GLU A 105 -18.43 9.47 -10.47
C GLU A 105 -17.98 10.30 -11.68
N ILE A 106 -17.87 9.63 -12.82
CA ILE A 106 -17.47 10.19 -14.10
C ILE A 106 -18.50 9.79 -15.15
N GLN A 107 -19.07 10.80 -15.78
CA GLN A 107 -20.06 10.74 -16.86
C GLN A 107 -19.55 11.59 -18.05
N PRO A 108 -20.14 11.50 -19.26
CA PRO A 108 -19.57 12.11 -20.47
C PRO A 108 -19.35 13.62 -20.38
N ASN A 109 -20.13 14.32 -19.56
CA ASN A 109 -20.09 15.78 -19.41
C ASN A 109 -19.65 16.22 -18.00
N THR A 110 -19.04 15.33 -17.20
CA THR A 110 -18.56 15.68 -15.86
C THR A 110 -17.49 16.76 -15.94
N ASN A 111 -17.68 17.89 -15.25
CA ASN A 111 -16.65 18.89 -15.08
C ASN A 111 -15.57 18.35 -14.12
N LEU A 112 -14.35 18.15 -14.65
CA LEU A 112 -13.26 17.54 -13.89
C LEU A 112 -12.54 18.51 -12.95
N ASN A 113 -12.70 19.82 -13.12
CA ASN A 113 -11.97 20.80 -12.31
C ASN A 113 -12.37 20.75 -10.82
N PRO A 114 -13.67 20.79 -10.45
CA PRO A 114 -14.07 20.66 -9.05
C PRO A 114 -13.62 19.34 -8.40
N ILE A 115 -13.70 18.23 -9.14
CA ILE A 115 -13.26 16.92 -8.66
C ILE A 115 -11.76 16.92 -8.37
N LYS A 116 -10.96 17.47 -9.29
CA LYS A 116 -9.51 17.60 -9.13
C LYS A 116 -9.16 18.47 -7.91
N GLU A 117 -9.81 19.62 -7.76
CA GLU A 117 -9.59 20.53 -6.62
C GLU A 117 -9.94 19.86 -5.29
N GLU A 118 -11.09 19.18 -5.21
CA GLU A 118 -11.50 18.41 -4.04
C GLU A 118 -10.46 17.32 -3.69
N ILE A 119 -9.95 16.59 -4.69
CA ILE A 119 -8.94 15.56 -4.47
C ILE A 119 -7.64 16.17 -3.93
N ILE A 120 -7.17 17.29 -4.49
CA ILE A 120 -5.95 17.96 -4.02
C ILE A 120 -6.13 18.43 -2.57
N GLU A 121 -7.27 19.04 -2.25
CA GLU A 121 -7.59 19.48 -0.89
C GLU A 121 -7.54 18.31 0.09
N LYS A 122 -8.22 17.19 -0.24
CA LYS A 122 -8.24 15.99 0.61
C LYS A 122 -6.86 15.34 0.73
N LEU A 123 -6.07 15.30 -0.35
CA LEU A 123 -4.70 14.77 -0.31
C LEU A 123 -3.82 15.61 0.62
N ARG A 124 -3.87 16.95 0.52
CA ARG A 124 -3.10 17.84 1.40
C ARG A 124 -3.54 17.72 2.85
N ALA A 125 -4.85 17.65 3.11
CA ALA A 125 -5.40 17.59 4.46
C ALA A 125 -5.15 16.24 5.16
N TYR A 126 -5.29 15.12 4.45
CA TYR A 126 -5.33 13.80 5.07
C TYR A 126 -4.18 12.88 4.66
N ALA A 127 -3.76 12.89 3.39
CA ALA A 127 -2.73 11.96 2.92
C ALA A 127 -1.37 12.28 3.54
N PHE A 128 -1.05 13.55 3.72
CA PHE A 128 0.26 13.96 4.25
C PHE A 128 0.41 13.58 5.73
N SER A 129 -0.65 13.78 6.52
CA SER A 129 -0.70 13.32 7.92
C SER A 129 -0.64 11.79 8.04
N PHE A 130 -1.21 11.05 7.08
CA PHE A 130 -1.08 9.61 7.01
C PHE A 130 0.37 9.19 6.68
N PHE A 131 0.97 9.78 5.65
CA PHE A 131 2.33 9.45 5.21
C PHE A 131 3.40 9.82 6.22
N SER A 132 3.22 10.92 6.96
CA SER A 132 4.20 11.36 7.97
C SER A 132 4.36 10.37 9.13
N LYS A 133 3.43 9.42 9.31
CA LYS A 133 3.54 8.32 10.29
C LYS A 133 4.48 7.21 9.84
N TYR A 134 4.86 7.18 8.55
CA TYR A 134 5.61 6.08 7.96
C TYR A 134 6.68 6.62 7.01
N ASN A 135 7.75 7.20 7.55
CA ASN A 135 8.87 7.71 6.76
C ASN A 135 10.01 6.69 6.66
N SER A 136 10.00 5.64 7.47
CA SER A 136 11.03 4.61 7.49
C SER A 136 10.48 3.23 7.89
N ILE A 137 11.25 2.16 7.61
CA ILE A 137 10.94 0.82 8.15
C ILE A 137 10.83 0.81 9.67
N ASP A 138 11.59 1.66 10.37
CA ASP A 138 11.53 1.77 11.83
C ASP A 138 10.19 2.33 12.31
N ASP A 139 9.57 3.25 11.58
CA ASP A 139 8.23 3.72 11.89
C ASP A 139 7.19 2.59 11.75
N ILE A 140 7.31 1.77 10.70
CA ILE A 140 6.45 0.58 10.51
C ILE A 140 6.68 -0.41 11.67
N PHE A 141 7.94 -0.63 12.06
CA PHE A 141 8.31 -1.54 13.13
C PHE A 141 7.69 -1.15 14.48
N GLU A 142 7.77 0.12 14.85
CA GLU A 142 7.19 0.62 16.10
C GLU A 142 5.66 0.49 16.09
N GLU A 143 4.99 0.83 14.99
CA GLU A 143 3.53 0.66 14.87
C GLU A 143 3.10 -0.81 14.94
N LEU A 144 3.89 -1.74 14.38
CA LEU A 144 3.63 -3.18 14.51
C LEU A 144 3.84 -3.71 15.94
N LYS A 145 4.72 -3.10 16.74
CA LYS A 145 4.96 -3.50 18.14
C LYS A 145 3.88 -3.02 19.10
N LEU A 146 3.26 -1.87 18.84
CA LEU A 146 2.32 -1.21 19.76
C LEU A 146 0.92 -1.86 19.82
N ASP A 147 0.75 -3.06 19.27
CA ASP A 147 -0.54 -3.75 19.09
C ASP A 147 -1.65 -2.88 18.48
N LYS A 148 -1.27 -1.83 17.75
CA LYS A 148 -2.19 -0.93 17.06
C LYS A 148 -2.63 -1.54 15.74
N VAL A 149 -3.83 -1.22 15.29
CA VAL A 149 -4.29 -1.54 13.93
C VAL A 149 -3.46 -0.74 12.92
N VAL A 150 -2.72 -1.45 12.06
CA VAL A 150 -1.96 -0.85 10.96
C VAL A 150 -2.74 -1.04 9.65
N PRO A 151 -3.08 0.03 8.91
CA PRO A 151 -3.92 -0.08 7.72
C PRO A 151 -3.36 -1.04 6.67
N GLY A 152 -4.20 -1.95 6.18
CA GLY A 152 -3.84 -2.92 5.14
C GLY A 152 -3.06 -4.15 5.64
N ILE A 153 -2.74 -4.22 6.95
CA ILE A 153 -2.08 -5.36 7.57
C ILE A 153 -3.08 -6.11 8.44
N PHE A 154 -3.28 -7.40 8.14
CA PHE A 154 -4.09 -8.28 8.98
C PHE A 154 -3.29 -8.81 10.18
N GLU A 155 -3.96 -9.14 11.28
CA GLU A 155 -3.31 -9.59 12.52
C GLU A 155 -2.35 -10.77 12.29
N TYR A 156 -2.77 -11.76 11.51
CA TYR A 156 -1.96 -12.93 11.17
C TYR A 156 -0.70 -12.59 10.34
N GLN A 157 -0.69 -11.44 9.65
CA GLN A 157 0.49 -10.98 8.88
C GLN A 157 1.50 -10.27 9.77
N ARG A 158 1.10 -9.75 10.94
CA ARG A 158 1.97 -9.01 11.87
C ARG A 158 3.25 -9.77 12.22
N PRO A 159 3.23 -11.04 12.69
CA PRO A 159 4.46 -11.76 12.98
C PRO A 159 5.34 -11.97 11.73
N LEU A 160 4.74 -12.15 10.55
CA LEU A 160 5.49 -12.28 9.29
C LEU A 160 6.21 -10.97 8.92
N LEU A 161 5.54 -9.82 9.06
CA LEU A 161 6.18 -8.52 8.86
C LEU A 161 7.28 -8.24 9.88
N LEU A 162 7.03 -8.55 11.16
CA LEU A 162 8.06 -8.40 12.20
C LEU A 162 9.28 -9.27 11.89
N ALA A 163 9.10 -10.51 11.43
CA ALA A 163 10.21 -11.37 11.01
C ALA A 163 11.04 -10.73 9.89
N MET A 164 10.37 -10.23 8.84
CA MET A 164 11.04 -9.54 7.72
C MET A 164 11.84 -8.31 8.19
N ILE A 165 11.27 -7.51 9.09
CA ILE A 165 11.95 -6.32 9.62
C ILE A 165 13.12 -6.72 10.52
N TYR A 166 12.96 -7.70 11.42
CA TYR A 166 14.08 -8.19 12.24
C TYR A 166 15.23 -8.71 11.38
N LYS A 167 14.94 -9.36 10.24
CA LYS A 167 15.97 -9.75 9.28
C LYS A 167 16.71 -8.55 8.71
N LEU A 168 16.02 -7.47 8.31
CA LEU A 168 16.66 -6.23 7.84
C LEU A 168 17.55 -5.60 8.92
N LYS A 169 17.12 -5.68 10.19
CA LYS A 169 17.87 -5.18 11.34
C LYS A 169 18.96 -6.16 11.82
N GLN A 170 19.24 -7.23 11.08
CA GLN A 170 20.24 -8.26 11.41
C GLN A 170 20.01 -8.94 12.77
N ASN A 171 18.77 -8.99 13.24
CA ASN A 171 18.37 -9.68 14.47
C ASN A 171 17.73 -11.04 14.12
N GLU A 172 18.59 -12.01 13.82
CA GLU A 172 18.16 -13.34 13.37
C GLU A 172 17.34 -14.09 14.43
N ARG A 173 17.72 -13.96 15.70
CA ARG A 173 17.01 -14.61 16.81
C ARG A 173 15.55 -14.19 16.87
N GLU A 174 15.26 -12.89 16.86
CA GLU A 174 13.87 -12.41 16.90
C GLU A 174 13.15 -12.67 15.57
N SER A 175 13.86 -12.65 14.43
CA SER A 175 13.29 -13.05 13.15
C SER A 175 12.77 -14.49 13.18
N ILE A 176 13.56 -15.44 13.68
CA ILE A 176 13.17 -16.86 13.82
C ILE A 176 11.98 -17.00 14.76
N LYS A 177 12.01 -16.32 15.91
CA LYS A 177 10.93 -16.36 16.90
C LYS A 177 9.59 -15.90 16.32
N GLN A 178 9.59 -14.86 15.47
CA GLN A 178 8.36 -14.40 14.82
C GLN A 178 7.86 -15.38 13.75
N ILE A 179 8.75 -16.05 13.02
CA ILE A 179 8.38 -17.13 12.09
C ILE A 179 7.75 -18.31 12.84
N GLN A 180 8.36 -18.77 13.94
CA GLN A 180 7.80 -19.81 14.81
C GLN A 180 6.42 -19.42 15.35
N LYS A 181 6.27 -18.18 15.82
CA LYS A 181 4.99 -17.64 16.29
C LYS A 181 3.92 -17.73 15.19
N ALA A 182 4.23 -17.23 13.99
CA ALA A 182 3.30 -17.30 12.87
C ALA A 182 2.94 -18.75 12.52
N PHE A 183 3.92 -19.65 12.46
CA PHE A 183 3.70 -21.06 12.13
C PHE A 183 2.74 -21.75 13.12
N ASN A 184 2.91 -21.49 14.41
CA ASN A 184 2.09 -22.06 15.48
C ASN A 184 0.67 -21.44 15.56
N GLU A 185 0.51 -20.18 15.17
CA GLU A 185 -0.80 -19.51 15.11
C GLU A 185 -1.66 -19.99 13.93
N PHE A 186 -1.02 -20.39 12.82
CA PHE A 186 -1.73 -21.00 11.70
C PHE A 186 -2.09 -22.45 11.97
N ARG A 187 -3.38 -22.76 11.86
CA ARG A 187 -3.93 -24.10 12.10
C ARG A 187 -4.09 -24.95 10.85
N ASP A 188 -3.96 -24.34 9.67
CA ASP A 188 -4.11 -25.03 8.39
C ASP A 188 -2.76 -25.12 7.63
N PHE A 189 -2.61 -26.23 6.91
CA PHE A 189 -1.39 -26.56 6.19
C PHE A 189 -0.98 -25.51 5.15
N ARG A 190 -1.95 -24.91 4.42
CA ARG A 190 -1.63 -23.93 3.37
C ARG A 190 -1.05 -22.65 3.94
N SER A 191 -1.60 -22.17 5.06
CA SER A 191 -1.04 -20.99 5.72
C SER A 191 0.35 -21.27 6.30
N GLN A 192 0.59 -22.47 6.82
CA GLN A 192 1.93 -22.89 7.26
C GLN A 192 2.94 -22.97 6.10
N GLU A 193 2.54 -23.43 4.91
CA GLU A 193 3.40 -23.40 3.72
C GLU A 193 3.83 -21.97 3.35
N ILE A 194 2.95 -20.97 3.52
CA ILE A 194 3.30 -19.56 3.31
C ILE A 194 4.39 -19.12 4.30
N VAL A 195 4.30 -19.54 5.58
CA VAL A 195 5.33 -19.24 6.59
C VAL A 195 6.67 -19.87 6.24
N LEU A 196 6.66 -21.15 5.84
CA LEU A 196 7.89 -21.86 5.44
C LEU A 196 8.50 -21.23 4.17
N LEU A 197 7.67 -20.83 3.21
CA LEU A 197 8.12 -20.11 2.02
C LEU A 197 8.77 -18.77 2.38
N LEU A 198 8.18 -18.01 3.31
CA LEU A 198 8.79 -16.78 3.80
C LEU A 198 10.11 -17.06 4.52
N ALA A 199 10.15 -18.07 5.40
CA ALA A 199 11.37 -18.44 6.11
C ALA A 199 12.52 -18.78 5.16
N ASN A 200 12.25 -19.55 4.10
CA ASN A 200 13.22 -19.83 3.05
C ASN A 200 13.74 -18.55 2.38
N ARG A 201 12.86 -17.58 2.09
CA ARG A 201 13.24 -16.27 1.51
C ARG A 201 14.04 -15.39 2.48
N LEU A 202 13.88 -15.60 3.78
CA LEU A 202 14.68 -14.97 4.83
C LEU A 202 15.97 -15.75 5.15
N CYS A 203 16.21 -16.86 4.46
CA CYS A 203 17.31 -17.80 4.71
C CYS A 203 17.32 -18.35 6.14
N ILE A 204 16.14 -18.64 6.69
CA ILE A 204 15.96 -19.29 8.00
C ILE A 204 15.84 -20.79 7.78
N ASP A 205 16.60 -21.60 8.52
CA ASP A 205 16.48 -23.06 8.48
C ASP A 205 15.09 -23.50 8.97
N THR A 206 14.35 -24.19 8.10
CA THR A 206 13.02 -24.70 8.39
C THR A 206 12.97 -25.71 9.55
N ASN A 207 14.10 -26.34 9.90
CA ASN A 207 14.19 -27.21 11.08
C ASN A 207 14.04 -26.42 12.39
N LEU A 208 14.26 -25.11 12.36
CA LEU A 208 14.09 -24.23 13.53
C LEU A 208 12.64 -23.76 13.70
N ILE A 209 11.72 -24.11 12.79
CA ILE A 209 10.34 -23.58 12.80
C ILE A 209 9.37 -24.54 13.48
N LYS A 210 9.66 -25.85 13.41
CA LYS A 210 8.84 -26.94 13.94
C LYS A 210 9.06 -27.16 15.43
#